data_AF-A0A1J3IUI7-F1
#
_entry.id   AF-A0A1J3IUI7-F1
#
_cell.length_a   1.000
_cell.length_b   1.000
_cell.length_c   1.000
_cell.angle_alpha   90.00
_cell.angle_beta   90.00
_cell.angle_gamma   90.00
#
_symmetry.space_group_name_H-M   'P 1'
#
loop_
_entity.id
_entity.type
_entity.pdbx_description
1 polymer ?
#
loop_
_entity_poly.entity_id
_entity_poly.type
_entity_poly.pdbx_seq_one_letter_code
_entity_poly.pdbx_strand_id
1 'polypeptide(L)'
;PKYFNKAYVTVTAAAKMLSHAHFGEPREVMGLLQGSYHEELGRGVFVVTDVIFLPVESSETRVTADDETYTLIAAYTDWTSRIGTHNIVGWYHSHPSFGCWLSGIDVNTQELFQKSADPFLAIVVDPIKSTNLQKVDMAAFRVHPTGYK
;
A
#
# COMPACT_ATOMS: atom_id res chain seq x y z
N PRO A 1 -6.16 -16.77 -7.34
CA PRO A 1 -5.16 -15.68 -7.38
C PRO A 1 -5.45 -14.52 -8.37
N LYS A 2 -6.34 -14.68 -9.35
CA LYS A 2 -6.68 -13.63 -10.35
C LYS A 2 -8.09 -13.05 -10.19
N TYR A 3 -8.66 -13.12 -8.98
CA TYR A 3 -10.00 -12.58 -8.71
C TYR A 3 -9.99 -11.05 -8.71
N PHE A 4 -9.05 -10.45 -7.97
CA PHE A 4 -8.80 -9.01 -8.00
C PHE A 4 -8.02 -8.62 -9.26
N ASN A 5 -8.52 -7.66 -10.02
CA ASN A 5 -7.89 -7.21 -11.27
C ASN A 5 -7.88 -5.68 -11.47
N LYS A 6 -8.50 -4.92 -10.56
CA LYS A 6 -8.52 -3.46 -10.58
C LYS A 6 -8.28 -2.89 -9.18
N ALA A 7 -7.65 -1.73 -9.16
CA ALA A 7 -7.58 -0.85 -8.00
C ALA A 7 -7.92 0.57 -8.45
N TYR A 8 -8.98 1.15 -7.88
CA TYR A 8 -9.31 2.55 -8.03
C TYR A 8 -8.69 3.32 -6.87
N VAL A 9 -7.90 4.35 -7.17
CA VAL A 9 -7.24 5.20 -6.18
C VAL A 9 -7.78 6.62 -6.36
N THR A 10 -8.28 7.23 -5.28
CA THR A 10 -8.72 8.62 -5.33
C THR A 10 -7.53 9.55 -5.59
N VAL A 11 -7.80 10.70 -6.21
CA VAL A 11 -6.77 11.74 -6.43
C VAL A 11 -6.15 12.17 -5.10
N THR A 12 -6.94 12.27 -4.04
CA THR A 12 -6.47 12.62 -2.69
C THR A 12 -5.51 11.59 -2.14
N ALA A 13 -5.84 10.29 -2.21
CA ALA A 13 -4.94 9.23 -1.75
C ALA A 13 -3.64 9.22 -2.55
N ALA A 14 -3.73 9.35 -3.88
CA ALA A 14 -2.55 9.41 -4.74
C ALA A 14 -1.65 10.62 -4.43
N ALA A 15 -2.24 11.81 -4.25
CA ALA A 15 -1.51 13.03 -3.91
C ALA A 15 -0.85 12.93 -2.53
N LYS A 16 -1.53 12.36 -1.54
CA LYS A 16 -0.97 12.12 -0.19
C LYS A 16 0.21 11.14 -0.23
N MET A 17 0.09 10.03 -0.95
CA MET A 17 1.20 9.08 -1.12
C MET A 17 2.40 9.72 -1.80
N LEU A 18 2.18 10.45 -2.91
CA LEU A 18 3.27 11.14 -3.63
C LEU A 18 3.92 12.24 -2.78
N SER A 19 3.12 13.03 -2.06
CA SER A 19 3.65 14.07 -1.17
C SER A 19 4.48 13.46 -0.04
N HIS A 20 4.00 12.39 0.58
CA HIS A 20 4.74 11.69 1.63
C HIS A 20 6.05 11.11 1.09
N ALA A 21 6.00 10.44 -0.07
CA ALA A 21 7.17 9.88 -0.73
C ALA A 21 8.19 10.97 -1.11
N HIS A 22 7.73 12.11 -1.63
CA HIS A 22 8.60 13.22 -2.01
C HIS A 22 9.32 13.84 -0.80
N PHE A 23 8.62 14.05 0.32
CA PHE A 23 9.25 14.55 1.55
C PHE A 23 10.15 13.50 2.25
N GLY A 24 9.96 12.22 1.94
CA GLY A 24 10.79 11.12 2.43
C GLY A 24 12.14 11.00 1.71
N GLU A 25 12.27 11.58 0.50
CA GLU A 25 13.47 11.47 -0.31
C GLU A 25 14.75 11.88 0.47
N PRO A 26 15.89 11.18 0.26
CA PRO A 26 16.09 10.08 -0.69
C PRO A 26 15.69 8.70 -0.13
N ARG A 27 15.08 8.64 1.06
CA ARG A 27 14.73 7.38 1.73
C ARG A 27 13.38 6.87 1.25
N GLU A 28 13.18 5.57 1.42
CA GLU A 28 11.86 5.00 1.24
C GLU A 28 10.97 5.28 2.47
N VAL A 29 9.69 5.52 2.19
CA VAL A 29 8.65 5.66 3.21
C VAL A 29 7.55 4.65 2.96
N MET A 30 6.76 4.36 3.98
CA MET A 30 5.60 3.49 3.84
C MET A 30 4.37 4.01 4.61
N GLY A 31 3.22 3.45 4.27
CA GLY A 31 1.98 3.74 4.96
C GLY A 31 0.89 2.70 4.69
N LEU A 32 -0.28 2.93 5.27
CA LEU A 32 -1.44 2.07 5.08
C LEU A 32 -2.43 2.67 4.07
N LEU A 33 -3.09 1.79 3.33
CA LEU A 33 -4.15 2.13 2.41
C LEU A 33 -5.49 1.99 3.11
N GLN A 34 -6.27 3.06 3.05
CA GLN A 34 -7.59 3.09 3.61
C GLN A 34 -8.64 3.05 2.49
N GLY A 35 -9.65 2.20 2.64
CA GLY A 35 -10.76 2.15 1.70
C GLY A 35 -11.65 0.94 1.85
N SER A 36 -12.04 0.37 0.72
CA SER A 36 -12.91 -0.80 0.65
C SER A 36 -12.55 -1.68 -0.55
N TYR A 37 -13.19 -2.83 -0.62
CA TYR A 37 -13.19 -3.66 -1.81
C TYR A 37 -14.63 -4.09 -2.09
N HIS A 38 -14.97 -4.25 -3.36
CA HIS A 38 -16.27 -4.74 -3.80
C HIS A 38 -16.14 -5.59 -5.06
N GLU A 39 -17.24 -6.21 -5.47
CA GLU A 39 -17.29 -6.98 -6.72
C GLU A 39 -17.85 -6.12 -7.86
N GLU A 40 -17.17 -6.12 -9.00
CA GLU A 40 -17.61 -5.52 -10.26
C GLU A 40 -17.53 -6.60 -11.35
N LEU A 41 -18.66 -6.94 -11.98
CA LEU A 41 -18.73 -7.92 -13.07
C LEU A 41 -18.07 -9.28 -12.73
N GLY A 42 -18.26 -9.78 -11.50
CA GLY A 42 -17.69 -11.06 -11.03
C GLY A 42 -16.19 -11.00 -10.73
N ARG A 43 -15.62 -9.79 -10.59
CA ARG A 43 -14.21 -9.56 -10.26
C ARG A 43 -14.08 -8.66 -9.04
N GLY A 44 -13.07 -8.94 -8.21
CA GLY A 44 -12.76 -8.12 -7.06
C GLY A 44 -12.09 -6.81 -7.48
N VAL A 45 -12.49 -5.71 -6.86
CA VAL A 45 -11.95 -4.39 -7.09
C VAL A 45 -11.60 -3.74 -5.75
N PHE A 46 -10.40 -3.21 -5.64
CA PHE A 46 -10.02 -2.34 -4.53
C PHE A 46 -10.42 -0.89 -4.82
N VAL A 47 -10.89 -0.19 -3.80
CA VAL A 47 -11.13 1.26 -3.82
C VAL A 47 -10.36 1.87 -2.67
N VAL A 48 -9.27 2.55 -2.99
CA VAL A 48 -8.42 3.27 -2.04
C VAL A 48 -8.91 4.72 -2.00
N THR A 49 -9.45 5.13 -0.85
CA THR A 49 -10.04 6.45 -0.65
C THR A 49 -9.11 7.40 0.08
N ASP A 50 -8.28 6.89 0.99
CA ASP A 50 -7.30 7.67 1.74
C ASP A 50 -6.08 6.82 2.13
N VAL A 51 -5.08 7.44 2.78
CA VAL A 51 -3.88 6.77 3.30
C VAL A 51 -3.50 7.28 4.69
N ILE A 52 -2.80 6.43 5.44
CA ILE A 52 -2.24 6.75 6.76
C ILE A 52 -0.73 6.64 6.65
N PHE A 53 -0.01 7.69 7.05
CA PHE A 53 1.44 7.68 7.09
C PHE A 53 1.89 6.91 8.32
N LEU A 54 2.82 5.97 8.14
CA LEU A 54 3.43 5.31 9.28
C LEU A 54 4.80 5.97 9.54
N PRO A 55 5.18 6.21 10.81
CA PRO A 55 6.46 6.84 11.16
C PRO A 55 7.60 5.82 11.07
N VAL A 56 7.67 5.12 9.96
CA VAL A 56 8.68 4.09 9.67
C VAL A 56 9.53 4.53 8.52
N GLU A 57 10.83 4.53 8.76
CA GLU A 57 11.82 4.52 7.70
C GLU A 57 11.87 3.09 7.15
N SER A 58 11.39 2.86 5.93
CA SER A 58 11.64 1.57 5.29
C SER A 58 13.08 1.56 4.78
N SER A 59 13.81 0.50 5.11
CA SER A 59 15.07 0.21 4.45
C SER A 59 14.87 -1.04 3.61
N GLU A 60 15.59 -1.14 2.49
CA GLU A 60 15.71 -2.38 1.69
C GLU A 60 16.12 -3.61 2.50
N THR A 61 16.45 -3.48 3.80
CA THR A 61 16.88 -4.60 4.66
C THR A 61 15.89 -4.96 5.76
N ARG A 62 14.99 -4.04 6.18
CA ARG A 62 14.05 -4.28 7.29
C ARG A 62 12.82 -3.36 7.22
N VAL A 63 11.65 -3.96 7.41
CA VAL A 63 10.45 -3.27 7.90
C VAL A 63 10.44 -3.44 9.42
N THR A 64 10.84 -2.41 10.15
CA THR A 64 10.70 -2.41 11.62
C THR A 64 9.84 -1.22 11.99
N ALA A 65 8.52 -1.44 12.02
CA ALA A 65 7.63 -0.58 12.78
C ALA A 65 7.93 -0.78 14.26
N ASP A 66 8.08 0.32 15.00
CA ASP A 66 8.16 0.26 16.45
C ASP A 66 6.83 -0.27 17.03
N ASP A 67 6.88 -0.76 18.27
CA ASP A 67 5.69 -1.30 18.95
C ASP A 67 4.58 -0.24 19.08
N GLU A 68 4.95 1.04 19.10
CA GLU A 68 4.03 2.18 19.15
C GLU A 68 3.23 2.31 17.83
N THR A 69 3.89 2.14 16.68
CA THR A 69 3.26 2.15 15.36
C THR A 69 2.26 1.02 15.22
N TYR A 70 2.60 -0.20 15.65
CA TYR A 70 1.63 -1.31 15.62
C TYR A 70 0.43 -1.05 16.53
N THR A 71 0.66 -0.44 17.70
CA THR A 71 -0.41 -0.07 18.63
C THR A 71 -1.35 0.98 18.02
N LEU A 72 -0.79 2.00 17.35
CA LEU A 72 -1.56 3.02 16.64
C LEU A 72 -2.39 2.40 15.49
N ILE A 73 -1.80 1.51 14.70
CA ILE A 73 -2.50 0.80 13.62
C ILE A 73 -3.67 -0.02 14.17
N ALA A 74 -3.45 -0.76 15.25
CA ALA A 74 -4.48 -1.58 15.89
C ALA A 74 -5.63 -0.71 16.41
N ALA A 75 -5.32 0.38 17.11
CA ALA A 75 -6.31 1.33 17.61
C ALA A 75 -7.11 1.98 16.48
N TYR A 76 -6.44 2.35 15.38
CA TYR A 76 -7.09 2.94 14.22
C TYR A 76 -8.01 1.94 13.49
N THR A 77 -7.57 0.69 13.37
CA THR A 77 -8.35 -0.39 12.75
C THR A 77 -9.60 -0.72 13.57
N ASP A 78 -9.48 -0.77 14.91
CA ASP A 78 -10.63 -0.95 15.80
C ASP A 78 -11.62 0.23 15.68
N TRP A 79 -11.11 1.46 15.63
CA TRP A 79 -11.96 2.65 15.50
C TRP A 79 -12.71 2.69 14.17
N THR A 80 -12.02 2.46 13.04
CA THR A 80 -12.63 2.45 11.69
C THR A 80 -13.66 1.34 11.52
N SER A 81 -13.39 0.16 12.09
CA SER A 81 -14.34 -0.96 12.15
C SER A 81 -15.64 -0.59 12.87
N ARG A 82 -15.55 0.10 14.02
CA ARG A 82 -16.72 0.49 14.83
C ARG A 82 -17.63 1.51 14.16
N ILE A 83 -17.06 2.44 13.38
CA ILE A 83 -17.84 3.47 12.68
C ILE A 83 -18.35 3.00 11.32
N GLY A 84 -17.99 1.77 10.89
CA GLY A 84 -18.46 1.17 9.64
C GLY A 84 -17.92 1.86 8.38
N THR A 85 -16.79 2.56 8.48
CA THR A 85 -16.19 3.26 7.33
C THR A 85 -14.72 2.92 7.19
N HIS A 86 -14.29 2.72 5.94
CA HIS A 86 -12.89 2.86 5.54
C HIS A 86 -11.91 1.92 6.25
N ASN A 87 -11.95 0.64 5.89
CA ASN A 87 -11.03 -0.38 6.42
C ASN A 87 -9.61 -0.20 5.87
N ILE A 88 -8.63 -0.72 6.61
CA ILE A 88 -7.30 -0.94 6.05
C ILE A 88 -7.39 -2.03 4.99
N VAL A 89 -7.13 -1.68 3.74
CA VAL A 89 -7.24 -2.59 2.58
C VAL A 89 -5.88 -2.93 1.97
N GLY A 90 -4.81 -2.39 2.53
CA GLY A 90 -3.49 -2.56 1.98
C GLY A 90 -2.42 -1.68 2.63
N TRP A 91 -1.27 -1.65 1.98
CA TRP A 91 -0.14 -0.81 2.32
C TRP A 91 0.46 -0.20 1.06
N TYR A 92 1.22 0.87 1.23
CA TYR A 92 2.06 1.42 0.17
C TYR A 92 3.46 1.70 0.67
N HIS A 93 4.41 1.74 -0.26
CA HIS A 93 5.74 2.27 -0.03
C HIS A 93 6.26 3.00 -1.26
N SER A 94 7.36 3.73 -1.10
CA SER A 94 7.99 4.48 -2.18
C SER A 94 9.28 3.83 -2.67
N HIS A 95 9.53 3.89 -3.97
CA HIS A 95 10.83 3.57 -4.60
C HIS A 95 11.38 4.80 -5.32
N PRO A 96 12.17 5.67 -4.66
CA PRO A 96 12.70 6.87 -5.30
C PRO A 96 13.72 6.50 -6.40
N SER A 97 13.38 6.76 -7.68
CA SER A 97 14.21 6.52 -8.87
C SER A 97 14.36 5.06 -9.36
N PHE A 98 13.66 4.09 -8.79
CA PHE A 98 13.74 2.68 -9.25
C PHE A 98 12.55 2.24 -10.11
N GLY A 99 11.50 3.06 -10.19
CA GLY A 99 10.20 2.68 -10.73
C GLY A 99 9.40 1.78 -9.78
N CYS A 100 8.16 1.48 -10.18
CA CYS A 100 7.20 0.79 -9.33
C CYS A 100 7.19 -0.73 -9.60
N TRP A 101 7.77 -1.50 -8.68
CA TRP A 101 7.84 -2.98 -8.69
C TRP A 101 7.98 -3.50 -7.25
N LEU A 102 7.82 -4.79 -7.01
CA LEU A 102 8.04 -5.40 -5.69
C LEU A 102 9.39 -6.11 -5.64
N SER A 103 10.23 -5.77 -4.67
CA SER A 103 11.45 -6.52 -4.35
C SER A 103 11.14 -7.88 -3.71
N GLY A 104 12.17 -8.70 -3.50
CA GLY A 104 11.99 -9.97 -2.79
C GLY A 104 11.46 -9.80 -1.37
N ILE A 105 11.82 -8.71 -0.69
CA ILE A 105 11.33 -8.38 0.65
C ILE A 105 9.87 -7.91 0.57
N ASP A 106 9.52 -7.10 -0.42
CA ASP A 106 8.14 -6.63 -0.59
C ASP A 106 7.20 -7.79 -0.95
N VAL A 107 7.67 -8.75 -1.75
CA VAL A 107 6.92 -9.98 -2.04
C VAL A 107 6.66 -10.77 -0.76
N ASN A 108 7.66 -10.95 0.10
CA ASN A 108 7.50 -11.66 1.37
C ASN A 108 6.55 -10.91 2.32
N THR A 109 6.69 -9.59 2.42
CA THR A 109 5.82 -8.72 3.23
C THR A 109 4.38 -8.76 2.74
N GLN A 110 4.16 -8.63 1.43
CA GLN A 110 2.84 -8.71 0.82
C GLN A 110 2.24 -10.11 0.95
N GLU A 111 3.04 -11.17 0.89
CA GLU A 111 2.56 -12.53 1.13
C GLU A 111 2.09 -12.69 2.59
N LEU A 112 2.86 -12.19 3.55
CA LEU A 112 2.49 -12.20 4.97
C LEU A 112 1.17 -11.46 5.21
N PHE A 113 1.02 -10.24 4.68
CA PHE A 113 -0.22 -9.48 4.83
C PHE A 113 -1.41 -10.15 4.13
N GLN A 114 -1.24 -10.70 2.93
CA GLN A 114 -2.31 -11.45 2.27
C GLN A 114 -2.68 -12.74 3.01
N LYS A 115 -1.77 -13.37 3.77
CA LYS A 115 -2.11 -14.55 4.59
C LYS A 115 -2.87 -14.15 5.85
N SER A 116 -2.56 -13.00 6.44
CA SER A 116 -3.12 -12.57 7.73
C SER A 116 -4.39 -11.72 7.61
N ALA A 117 -4.56 -10.98 6.51
CA ALA A 117 -5.60 -9.97 6.34
C ALA A 117 -6.13 -9.89 4.90
N ASP A 118 -6.38 -11.05 4.26
CA ASP A 118 -6.97 -11.07 2.91
C ASP A 118 -8.39 -10.47 2.92
N PRO A 119 -8.78 -9.63 1.95
CA PRO A 119 -8.02 -9.15 0.80
C PRO A 119 -7.12 -7.95 1.09
N PHE A 120 -5.83 -8.03 0.69
CA PHE A 120 -4.83 -6.99 0.94
C PHE A 120 -4.09 -6.55 -0.33
N LEU A 121 -3.89 -5.24 -0.50
CA LEU A 121 -3.25 -4.61 -1.66
C LEU A 121 -1.87 -4.02 -1.31
N ALA A 122 -0.90 -4.13 -2.22
CA ALA A 122 0.33 -3.33 -2.18
C ALA A 122 0.29 -2.24 -3.26
N ILE A 123 0.66 -1.01 -2.94
CA ILE A 123 0.92 0.05 -3.92
C ILE A 123 2.38 0.52 -3.81
N VAL A 124 3.04 0.70 -4.94
CA VAL A 124 4.37 1.33 -5.01
C VAL A 124 4.25 2.65 -5.75
N VAL A 125 4.91 3.68 -5.23
CA VAL A 125 4.99 5.01 -5.86
C VAL A 125 6.45 5.42 -6.08
N ASP A 126 6.75 6.05 -7.22
CA ASP A 126 8.07 6.66 -7.46
C ASP A 126 7.92 8.19 -7.56
N PRO A 127 8.26 8.96 -6.52
CA PRO A 127 8.06 10.42 -6.52
C PRO A 127 8.99 11.14 -7.51
N ILE A 128 10.21 10.63 -7.70
CA ILE A 128 11.22 11.25 -8.57
C ILE A 128 10.82 11.06 -10.02
N LYS A 129 10.49 9.83 -10.41
CA LYS A 129 10.03 9.54 -11.78
C LYS A 129 8.69 10.21 -12.07
N SER A 130 7.80 10.30 -11.09
CA SER A 130 6.54 11.04 -11.24
C SER A 130 6.76 12.51 -11.59
N THR A 131 7.70 13.15 -10.90
CA THR A 131 8.09 14.55 -11.14
C THR A 131 8.73 14.71 -12.51
N ASN A 132 9.68 13.85 -12.86
CA ASN A 132 10.42 13.92 -14.13
C ASN A 132 9.52 13.70 -15.37
N LEU A 133 8.55 12.78 -15.27
CA LEU A 133 7.63 12.46 -16.36
C LEU A 133 6.38 13.36 -16.39
N GLN A 134 6.19 14.23 -15.39
CA GLN A 134 4.93 14.97 -15.16
C GLN A 134 3.69 14.07 -15.19
N LYS A 135 3.85 12.84 -14.69
CA LYS A 135 2.82 11.80 -14.69
C LYS A 135 3.05 10.90 -13.49
N VAL A 136 1.99 10.61 -12.74
CA VAL A 136 2.04 9.70 -11.60
C VAL A 136 2.60 8.33 -12.02
N ASP A 137 3.78 7.98 -11.51
CA ASP A 137 4.35 6.64 -11.56
C ASP A 137 3.92 5.91 -10.28
N MET A 138 2.95 5.01 -10.46
CA MET A 138 2.34 4.22 -9.40
C MET A 138 1.93 2.87 -9.97
N ALA A 139 2.13 1.80 -9.21
CA ALA A 139 1.65 0.49 -9.57
C ALA A 139 1.05 -0.24 -8.36
N ALA A 140 0.05 -1.07 -8.63
CA ALA A 140 -0.69 -1.83 -7.63
C ALA A 140 -0.44 -3.33 -7.83
N PHE A 141 -0.19 -4.04 -6.73
CA PHE A 141 0.27 -5.42 -6.76
C PHE A 141 -0.46 -6.30 -5.76
N ARG A 142 -0.55 -7.57 -6.15
CA ARG A 142 -0.87 -8.70 -5.28
C ARG A 142 0.05 -9.84 -5.65
N VAL A 143 0.49 -10.60 -4.65
CA VAL A 143 1.40 -11.73 -4.88
C VAL A 143 0.62 -13.03 -5.04
N HIS A 144 1.15 -13.93 -5.85
CA HIS A 144 0.60 -15.27 -5.97
C HIS A 144 0.91 -16.11 -4.73
N PRO A 145 0.03 -17.05 -4.35
CA PRO A 145 0.33 -17.99 -3.26
C PRO A 145 1.59 -18.80 -3.55
N THR A 146 2.32 -19.19 -2.49
CA THR A 146 3.48 -20.09 -2.61
C THR A 146 3.13 -21.33 -3.44
N GLY A 147 3.95 -21.64 -4.46
CA GLY A 147 3.77 -22.82 -5.31
C GLY A 147 2.80 -22.67 -6.48
N TYR A 148 2.15 -21.51 -6.64
CA TYR A 148 1.39 -21.19 -7.85
C TYR A 148 2.33 -20.99 -9.05
N LYS A 149 2.07 -21.68 -10.16
CA LYS A 149 2.83 -21.59 -11.43
C LYS A 149 1.95 -21.05 -12.54
#